data_AF-A0A1Q7GXG5-F1
#
_entry.id   AF-A0A1Q7GXG5-F1
#
_cell.length_a   1.000
_cell.length_b   1.000
_cell.length_c   1.000
_cell.angle_alpha   90.00
_cell.angle_beta   90.00
_cell.angle_gamma   90.00
#
_symmetry.space_group_name_H-M   'P 1'
#
loop_
_entity.id
_entity.type
_entity.pdbx_description
1 polymer ?
#
loop_
_entity_poly.entity_id
_entity_poly.type
_entity_poly.pdbx_seq_one_letter_code
_entity_poly.pdbx_strand_id
1 'polypeptide(L)'
;MGSNIFRDVQIPLLWGQRAVVQDEEGRLSVIDLSSREAKLEVLSDEPAEGAAYSPRDDGFVVLDDRGRELYSYNPRDNVLSSISLGLPECQVTKSVMRIGGNTFSGNRVVGSAVGIAVTETSVSIGAPLPPGLAKLAL
;
A
#
# COMPACT_ATOMS: atom_id res chain seq x y z
N MET A 1 -10.59 -6.57 -21.00
CA MET A 1 -9.43 -6.73 -20.10
C MET A 1 -9.96 -6.79 -18.68
N GLY A 2 -9.49 -7.74 -17.86
CA GLY A 2 -10.01 -8.00 -16.52
C GLY A 2 -9.29 -7.18 -15.45
N SER A 3 -10.02 -6.76 -14.41
CA SER A 3 -9.45 -6.18 -13.19
C SER A 3 -9.02 -7.26 -12.21
N ASN A 4 -8.17 -6.90 -11.26
CA ASN A 4 -7.98 -7.74 -10.08
C ASN A 4 -9.22 -7.60 -9.18
N ILE A 5 -9.83 -8.73 -8.83
CA ILE A 5 -11.03 -8.79 -8.00
C ILE A 5 -10.65 -9.38 -6.65
N PHE A 6 -10.80 -8.57 -5.61
CA PHE A 6 -10.64 -8.99 -4.22
C PHE A 6 -12.03 -9.09 -3.59
N ARG A 7 -12.44 -10.29 -3.17
CA ARG A 7 -13.75 -10.52 -2.53
C ARG A 7 -13.52 -11.15 -1.15
N ASP A 8 -14.18 -10.60 -0.14
CA ASP A 8 -13.99 -11.04 1.25
C ASP A 8 -12.51 -10.94 1.68
N VAL A 9 -11.82 -9.92 1.18
CA VAL A 9 -10.42 -9.57 1.47
C VAL A 9 -10.39 -8.23 2.20
N GLN A 10 -9.65 -8.16 3.30
CA GLN A 10 -9.61 -6.96 4.15
C GLN A 10 -8.56 -5.96 3.68
N ILE A 11 -7.40 -6.45 3.26
CA ILE A 11 -6.30 -5.61 2.73
C ILE A 11 -5.96 -6.11 1.33
N PRO A 12 -6.33 -5.39 0.26
CA PRO A 12 -6.01 -5.81 -1.11
C PRO A 12 -4.51 -5.94 -1.35
N LEU A 13 -3.74 -4.94 -0.90
CA LEU A 13 -2.29 -4.93 -0.98
C LEU A 13 -1.68 -4.53 0.37
N LEU A 14 -0.79 -5.37 0.89
CA LEU A 14 0.07 -5.07 2.03
C LEU A 14 1.49 -4.86 1.52
N TRP A 15 1.95 -3.61 1.48
CA TRP A 15 3.28 -3.22 1.02
C TRP A 15 4.22 -3.04 2.22
N GLY A 16 4.99 -4.07 2.54
CA GLY A 16 5.71 -4.19 3.80
C GLY A 16 4.73 -4.28 4.97
N GLN A 17 4.59 -3.18 5.71
CA GLN A 17 3.61 -3.03 6.80
C GLN A 17 2.56 -1.96 6.50
N ARG A 18 2.45 -1.52 5.23
CA ARG A 18 1.48 -0.52 4.79
C ARG A 18 0.32 -1.16 4.08
N ALA A 19 -0.88 -0.99 4.61
CA ALA A 19 -2.09 -1.35 3.87
C ALA A 19 -2.32 -0.30 2.79
N VAL A 20 -2.37 -0.74 1.54
CA VAL A 20 -2.67 0.10 0.38
C VAL A 20 -4.06 -0.28 -0.11
N VAL A 21 -4.95 0.71 -0.10
CA VAL A 21 -6.34 0.57 -0.54
C VAL A 21 -6.63 1.57 -1.64
N GLN A 22 -7.51 1.19 -2.55
CA GLN A 22 -7.93 2.03 -3.66
C GLN A 22 -9.44 2.26 -3.58
N ASP A 23 -9.87 3.51 -3.78
CA ASP A 23 -11.29 3.85 -3.85
C ASP A 23 -11.88 3.62 -5.25
N GLU A 24 -13.19 3.90 -5.39
CA GLU A 24 -13.90 3.71 -6.66
C GLU A 24 -13.43 4.67 -7.76
N GLU A 25 -12.84 5.82 -7.42
CA GLU A 25 -12.25 6.75 -8.37
C GLU A 25 -10.87 6.26 -8.85
N GLY A 26 -10.20 5.41 -8.07
CA GLY A 26 -8.87 4.89 -8.36
C GLY A 26 -7.77 5.57 -7.55
N ARG A 27 -8.13 6.41 -6.59
CA ARG A 27 -7.20 7.10 -5.71
C ARG A 27 -6.74 6.16 -4.61
N LEU A 28 -5.49 6.31 -4.18
CA LEU A 28 -4.90 5.46 -3.17
C LEU A 28 -4.96 6.10 -1.78
N SER A 29 -5.17 5.24 -0.79
CA SER A 29 -4.90 5.55 0.61
C SER A 29 -3.90 4.55 1.17
N VAL A 30 -3.02 5.02 2.03
CA VAL A 30 -1.93 4.23 2.62
C VAL A 30 -1.99 4.37 4.14
N ILE A 31 -2.04 3.24 4.83
CA ILE A 31 -2.13 3.16 6.29
C ILE A 31 -0.93 2.36 6.79
N ASP A 32 -0.08 2.97 7.61
CA ASP A 32 1.01 2.28 8.30
C ASP A 32 0.47 1.46 9.47
N LEU A 33 0.74 0.15 9.43
CA LEU A 33 0.36 -0.83 10.44
C LEU A 33 1.57 -1.31 11.26
N SER A 34 2.72 -0.64 11.15
CA SER A 34 3.97 -1.03 11.82
C SER A 34 3.97 -0.77 13.32
N SER A 35 3.19 0.21 13.73
CA SER A 35 3.09 0.67 15.11
C SER A 35 1.93 -0.02 15.85
N ARG A 36 1.83 0.22 17.15
CA ARG A 36 0.69 -0.24 17.96
C ARG A 36 -0.63 0.37 17.48
N GLU A 37 -0.58 1.59 16.98
CA GLU A 37 -1.71 2.33 16.43
C GLU A 37 -1.52 2.50 14.92
N ALA A 38 -2.58 2.26 14.16
CA ALA A 38 -2.54 2.45 12.71
C ALA A 38 -2.47 3.95 12.39
N LYS A 39 -1.54 4.35 11.54
CA LYS A 39 -1.35 5.75 11.13
C LYS A 39 -1.74 5.91 9.66
N LEU A 40 -2.67 6.80 9.39
CA LEU A 40 -3.01 7.18 8.01
C LEU A 40 -1.87 8.07 7.47
N GLU A 41 -1.21 7.63 6.40
CA GLU A 41 -0.10 8.34 5.75
C GLU A 41 -0.58 9.08 4.49
N VAL A 42 -1.45 8.44 3.71
CA VAL A 42 -2.05 8.98 2.48
C VAL A 42 -3.55 8.75 2.52
N LEU A 43 -4.33 9.77 2.17
CA LEU A 43 -5.78 9.73 2.06
C LEU A 43 -6.20 10.25 0.68
N SER A 44 -6.76 9.36 -0.14
CA SER A 44 -7.28 9.68 -1.49
C SER A 44 -6.32 10.55 -2.31
N ASP A 45 -5.11 10.05 -2.50
CA ASP A 45 -3.99 10.66 -3.23
C ASP A 45 -3.33 11.89 -2.60
N GLU A 46 -3.79 12.32 -1.44
CA GLU A 46 -3.21 13.46 -0.72
C GLU A 46 -2.50 12.99 0.57
N PRO A 47 -1.48 13.71 1.05
CA PRO A 47 -0.94 13.48 2.39
C PRO A 47 -2.06 13.57 3.44
N ALA A 48 -2.14 12.58 4.33
CA ALA A 48 -3.17 12.57 5.36
C ALA A 48 -2.96 13.70 6.39
N GLU A 49 -4.04 14.16 7.02
CA GLU A 49 -3.96 15.17 8.07
C GLU A 49 -3.05 14.67 9.22
N GLY A 50 -2.04 15.47 9.58
CA GLY A 50 -1.06 15.11 10.60
C GLY A 50 0.06 14.16 10.13
N ALA A 51 0.06 13.71 8.87
CA ALA A 51 1.18 12.97 8.31
C ALA A 51 2.35 13.92 8.00
N ALA A 52 3.57 13.49 8.31
CA ALA A 52 4.77 14.22 7.95
C ALA A 52 5.12 13.92 6.48
N TYR A 53 5.24 14.96 5.65
CA TYR A 53 5.57 14.80 4.25
C TYR A 53 6.43 15.96 3.72
N SER A 54 7.09 15.73 2.59
CA SER A 54 7.75 16.76 1.80
C SER A 54 7.19 16.76 0.36
N PRO A 55 6.78 17.90 -0.20
CA PRO A 55 6.29 17.98 -1.57
C PRO A 55 7.40 17.68 -2.59
N ARG A 56 7.00 17.16 -3.75
CA ARG A 56 7.82 16.99 -4.97
C ARG A 56 6.99 17.42 -6.19
N ASP A 57 7.65 17.64 -7.32
CA ASP A 57 6.98 18.08 -8.56
C ASP A 57 5.94 17.08 -9.08
N ASP A 58 6.15 15.79 -8.82
CA ASP A 58 5.32 14.68 -9.30
C ASP A 58 4.59 13.94 -8.17
N GLY A 59 4.56 14.51 -6.96
CA GLY A 59 3.91 13.89 -5.81
C GLY A 59 4.50 14.37 -4.48
N PHE A 60 4.77 13.44 -3.58
CA PHE A 60 5.35 13.76 -2.27
C PHE A 60 6.12 12.60 -1.66
N VAL A 61 6.92 12.91 -0.65
CA VAL A 61 7.65 11.96 0.17
C VAL A 61 7.01 11.86 1.53
N VAL A 62 6.70 10.66 1.99
CA VAL A 62 6.25 10.40 3.35
C VAL A 62 7.46 10.22 4.27
N LEU A 63 7.38 10.86 5.44
CA LEU A 63 8.45 10.92 6.43
C LEU A 63 8.03 10.17 7.71
N ASP A 64 9.00 9.63 8.44
CA ASP A 64 8.77 9.22 9.82
C ASP A 64 8.75 10.41 10.79
N ASP A 65 8.42 10.15 12.06
CA ASP A 65 8.35 11.18 13.10
C ASP A 65 9.71 11.85 13.42
N ARG A 66 10.81 11.31 12.88
CA ARG A 66 12.16 11.89 12.97
C ARG A 66 12.56 12.65 11.70
N GLY A 67 11.67 12.77 10.73
CA GLY A 67 11.90 13.46 9.46
C GLY A 67 12.68 12.65 8.43
N ARG A 68 12.86 11.34 8.63
CA ARG A 68 13.54 10.48 7.65
C ARG A 68 12.57 10.08 6.54
N GLU A 69 13.03 10.20 5.30
CA GLU A 69 12.28 9.79 4.11
C GLU A 69 12.04 8.28 4.06
N LEU A 70 10.78 7.87 3.98
CA LEU A 70 10.37 6.47 3.94
C LEU A 70 10.14 6.01 2.51
N TYR A 71 9.23 6.66 1.81
CA TYR A 71 8.87 6.37 0.42
C TYR A 71 8.31 7.62 -0.26
N SER A 72 8.36 7.65 -1.58
CA SER A 72 7.64 8.63 -2.38
C SER A 72 6.37 8.04 -2.95
N TYR A 73 5.34 8.87 -3.04
CA TYR A 73 4.10 8.56 -3.73
C TYR A 73 3.89 9.54 -4.89
N ASN A 74 3.68 9.00 -6.08
CA ASN A 74 3.29 9.73 -7.27
C ASN A 74 1.81 9.40 -7.57
N PRO A 75 0.87 10.33 -7.32
CA PRO A 75 -0.56 10.13 -7.52
C PRO A 75 -0.98 10.14 -9.00
N ARG A 76 -0.15 10.68 -9.90
CA ARG A 76 -0.48 10.70 -11.34
C ARG A 76 -0.47 9.29 -11.91
N ASP A 77 0.49 8.47 -11.49
CA ASP A 77 0.69 7.12 -12.00
C ASP A 77 0.35 6.04 -10.95
N ASN A 78 -0.09 6.43 -9.75
CA ASN A 78 -0.34 5.57 -8.60
C ASN A 78 0.88 4.71 -8.20
N VAL A 79 2.06 5.34 -8.14
CA VAL A 79 3.34 4.66 -7.89
C VAL A 79 3.84 4.96 -6.48
N LEU A 80 4.10 3.90 -5.73
CA LEU A 80 4.79 3.90 -4.44
C LEU A 80 6.23 3.43 -4.66
N SER A 81 7.20 4.29 -4.38
CA SER A 81 8.63 3.97 -4.52
C SER A 81 9.32 4.07 -3.18
N SER A 82 9.92 2.96 -2.73
CA SER A 82 10.67 2.93 -1.48
C SER A 82 11.90 3.83 -1.55
N ILE A 83 12.17 4.58 -0.46
CA ILE A 83 13.41 5.33 -0.27
C ILE A 83 14.28 4.63 0.77
N SER A 84 13.75 4.37 1.97
CA SER A 84 14.47 3.70 3.06
C SER A 84 13.84 2.38 3.53
N LEU A 85 12.69 2.00 2.96
CA LEU A 85 11.94 0.80 3.37
C LEU A 85 12.48 -0.52 2.78
N GLY A 86 13.36 -0.48 1.78
CA GLY A 86 13.87 -1.67 1.10
C GLY A 86 12.81 -2.46 0.29
N LEU A 87 11.65 -1.88 0.05
CA LEU A 87 10.55 -2.54 -0.65
C LEU A 87 10.65 -2.33 -2.17
N PRO A 88 10.20 -3.30 -2.99
CA PRO A 88 10.10 -3.08 -4.42
C PRO A 88 9.05 -2.00 -4.73
N GLU A 89 9.28 -1.24 -5.80
CA GLU A 89 8.29 -0.27 -6.31
C GLU A 89 6.95 -0.95 -6.57
N CYS A 90 5.86 -0.27 -6.25
CA CYS A 90 4.51 -0.75 -6.52
C CYS A 90 3.71 0.29 -7.31
N GLN A 91 3.04 -0.16 -8.38
CA GLN A 91 2.02 0.61 -9.08
C GLN A 91 0.67 -0.04 -8.87
N VAL A 92 -0.35 0.73 -8.44
CA VAL A 92 -1.70 0.19 -8.20
C VAL A 92 -2.75 0.94 -8.99
N THR A 93 -3.32 0.26 -9.99
CA THR A 93 -4.44 0.77 -10.79
C THR A 93 -5.63 -0.17 -10.64
N LYS A 94 -6.81 0.27 -11.09
CA LYS A 94 -8.03 -0.55 -11.08
C LYS A 94 -7.89 -1.89 -11.81
N SER A 95 -7.00 -1.95 -12.81
CA SER A 95 -6.86 -3.11 -13.69
C SER A 95 -5.58 -3.91 -13.44
N VAL A 96 -4.51 -3.25 -12.98
CA VAL A 96 -3.17 -3.82 -12.89
C VAL A 96 -2.50 -3.40 -11.59
N MET A 97 -1.87 -4.35 -10.91
CA MET A 97 -0.88 -4.10 -9.87
C MET A 97 0.49 -4.51 -10.40
N ARG A 98 1.45 -3.58 -10.45
CA ARG A 98 2.85 -3.87 -10.78
C ARG A 98 3.65 -3.84 -9.49
N ILE A 99 4.47 -4.86 -9.23
CA ILE A 99 5.30 -4.97 -8.02
C ILE A 99 6.70 -5.38 -8.45
N GLY A 100 7.64 -4.44 -8.43
CA GLY A 100 8.94 -4.58 -9.07
C GLY A 100 8.77 -4.97 -10.54
N GLY A 101 9.37 -6.11 -10.93
CA GLY A 101 9.23 -6.67 -12.28
C GLY A 101 7.95 -7.48 -12.54
N ASN A 102 7.09 -7.71 -11.54
CA ASN A 102 5.92 -8.57 -11.66
C ASN A 102 4.66 -7.77 -12.00
N THR A 103 3.81 -8.29 -12.88
CA THR A 103 2.52 -7.69 -13.25
C THR A 103 1.38 -8.64 -12.88
N PHE A 104 0.46 -8.16 -12.05
CA PHE A 104 -0.74 -8.88 -11.63
C PHE A 104 -1.96 -8.23 -12.29
N SER A 105 -2.63 -8.96 -13.19
CA SER A 105 -3.85 -8.52 -13.86
C SER A 105 -4.84 -9.67 -14.03
N GLY A 106 -6.14 -9.36 -13.98
CA GLY A 106 -7.21 -10.35 -14.13
C GLY A 106 -7.27 -11.42 -13.03
N ASN A 107 -6.65 -11.18 -11.87
CA ASN A 107 -6.67 -12.14 -10.76
C ASN A 107 -7.98 -12.09 -9.99
N ARG A 108 -8.36 -13.21 -9.37
CA ARG A 108 -9.46 -13.26 -8.41
C ARG A 108 -8.97 -13.88 -7.12
N VAL A 109 -8.99 -13.11 -6.03
CA VAL A 109 -8.62 -13.56 -4.69
C VAL A 109 -9.86 -13.52 -3.80
N VAL A 110 -10.17 -14.64 -3.15
CA VAL A 110 -11.40 -14.80 -2.35
C VAL A 110 -11.08 -15.38 -0.98
N GLY A 111 -11.57 -14.75 0.09
CA GLY A 111 -11.56 -15.30 1.45
C GLY A 111 -10.22 -15.26 2.19
N SER A 112 -9.21 -14.57 1.65
CA SER A 112 -7.95 -14.31 2.37
C SER A 112 -8.02 -12.98 3.10
N ALA A 113 -7.32 -12.85 4.23
CA ALA A 113 -7.32 -11.57 4.93
C ALA A 113 -6.55 -10.49 4.16
N VAL A 114 -5.41 -10.86 3.57
CA VAL A 114 -4.60 -10.02 2.68
C VAL A 114 -4.63 -10.60 1.26
N GLY A 115 -4.85 -9.76 0.26
CA GLY A 115 -4.89 -10.14 -1.15
C GLY A 115 -3.49 -10.43 -1.68
N ILE A 116 -2.64 -9.41 -1.71
CA ILE A 116 -1.22 -9.51 -2.08
C ILE A 116 -0.39 -8.93 -0.94
N ALA A 117 0.62 -9.65 -0.48
CA ALA A 117 1.60 -9.18 0.48
C ALA A 117 2.97 -9.03 -0.17
N VAL A 118 3.64 -7.92 0.07
CA VAL A 118 4.96 -7.59 -0.47
C VAL A 118 5.91 -7.38 0.67
N THR A 119 7.05 -8.05 0.62
CA THR A 119 8.18 -7.84 1.53
C THR A 119 9.40 -7.41 0.74
N GLU A 120 10.51 -7.14 1.43
CA GLU A 120 11.80 -6.83 0.79
C GLU A 120 12.28 -7.95 -0.16
N THR A 121 11.84 -9.19 0.08
CA THR A 121 12.36 -10.39 -0.60
C THR A 121 11.30 -11.22 -1.31
N SER A 122 10.02 -10.94 -1.11
CA SER A 122 8.95 -11.80 -1.63
C SER A 122 7.67 -11.06 -1.98
N VAL A 123 6.91 -11.64 -2.91
CA VAL A 123 5.51 -11.28 -3.18
C VAL A 123 4.68 -12.54 -2.99
N SER A 124 3.66 -12.46 -2.15
CA SER A 124 2.77 -13.57 -1.80
C SER A 124 1.31 -13.20 -2.11
N ILE A 125 0.50 -14.18 -2.51
CA ILE A 125 -0.93 -14.01 -2.76
C ILE A 125 -1.69 -14.81 -1.69
N GLY A 126 -2.70 -14.20 -1.07
CA GLY A 126 -3.53 -14.85 -0.05
C GLY A 126 -2.81 -15.02 1.28
N ALA A 127 -2.43 -13.91 1.92
CA ALA A 127 -1.69 -13.92 3.18
C ALA A 127 -2.61 -13.71 4.41
N PRO A 128 -2.19 -14.15 5.61
CA PRO A 128 -2.85 -13.78 6.86
C PRO A 128 -2.68 -12.28 7.14
N LEU A 129 -3.49 -11.74 8.07
CA LEU A 129 -3.26 -10.38 8.56
C LEU A 129 -1.86 -10.25 9.18
N PRO A 130 -1.24 -9.06 9.07
CA PRO A 130 -0.01 -8.80 9.80
C PRO A 130 -0.25 -8.96 11.31
N PRO A 131 0.73 -9.50 12.07
CA PRO A 131 0.53 -9.84 13.48
C PRO A 131 0.05 -8.69 14.37
N GLY A 132 0.42 -7.44 14.05
CA GLY A 132 -0.05 -6.25 14.76
C GLY A 132 -1.57 -6.06 14.63
N LEU A 133 -2.10 -6.23 13.41
CA LEU A 133 -3.53 -6.11 13.12
C LEU A 133 -4.34 -7.30 13.63
N ALA A 134 -3.78 -8.51 13.58
CA ALA A 134 -4.43 -9.71 14.13
C ALA A 134 -4.66 -9.61 15.66
N LYS A 135 -3.92 -8.74 16.35
CA LYS A 135 -4.04 -8.48 17.80
C LYS A 135 -4.89 -7.26 18.14
N LEU A 136 -5.26 -6.43 17.17
CA LEU A 136 -6.18 -5.30 17.34
C LEU A 136 -7.60 -5.85 17.55
N ALA A 137 -7.88 -6.30 18.77
CA ALA A 137 -9.23 -6.48 19.29
C ALA A 137 -9.63 -5.15 19.96
N LEU A 138 -10.77 -4.59 19.57
CA LEU A 138 -11.43 -3.47 20.25
C LEU A 138 -11.89 -3.88 21.65
#